data_AF-A0A8J5QQS8-F1
#
_entry.id   AF-A0A8J5QQS8-F1
#
_cell.length_a   1.000
_cell.length_b   1.000
_cell.length_c   1.000
_cell.angle_alpha   90.00
_cell.angle_beta   90.00
_cell.angle_gamma   90.00
#
_symmetry.space_group_name_H-M   'P 1'
#
loop_
_entity.id
_entity.type
_entity.pdbx_description
1 polymer ?
#
loop_
_entity_poly.entity_id
_entity_poly.type
_entity_poly.pdbx_seq_one_letter_code
_entity_poly.pdbx_strand_id
1 'polypeptide(L)'
;MSSKQAQLKEEVTVQPDALTVRPPPSPTRTIEPFNFLLPTTDSNFSTQNQALIILNQKIDVDIINIWHKCELIVCADGGANRLFDYFNDYDSLPRSKYIPQYIVGDLDSIRPDVSDYYSSQGSRVILQSSQFSNDFDKAIVTIQLHYALGQEQKSIPDDVNDDDGLSVLWDELLEKNKGEAVKVKIFVMNGIGGRFDQTIHSISQLYILARTCPNLDLLYITRKDVIFLIHRGLNYIKFDSREVFHKARGGDGDIPACGLLPLGNNEVVLSTYGLKYDVTRWRSDMLGKVSTSNYISGVDGFTVDASDDIVMNIAITL
;
A
#
# COMPACT_ATOMS: atom_id res chain seq x y z
N MET A 1 19.14 34.98 -33.14
CA MET A 1 19.99 33.90 -32.58
C MET A 1 19.13 33.11 -31.61
N SER A 2 18.68 31.93 -32.03
CA SER A 2 17.87 31.03 -31.20
C SER A 2 18.80 30.38 -30.17
N SER A 3 18.55 30.61 -28.88
CA SER A 3 19.22 29.90 -27.81
C SER A 3 18.79 28.44 -27.86
N LYS A 4 19.63 27.58 -28.44
CA LYS A 4 19.59 26.15 -28.14
C LYS A 4 19.84 26.02 -26.64
N GLN A 5 18.77 25.89 -25.84
CA GLN A 5 18.88 25.30 -24.52
C GLN A 5 19.58 23.97 -24.72
N ALA A 6 20.79 23.82 -24.17
CA ALA A 6 21.44 22.53 -24.12
C ALA A 6 20.49 21.58 -23.40
N GLN A 7 19.85 20.67 -24.14
CA GLN A 7 19.07 19.60 -23.55
C GLN A 7 20.05 18.82 -22.67
N LEU A 8 19.86 18.97 -21.36
CA LEU A 8 20.67 18.28 -20.38
C LEU A 8 20.51 16.77 -20.60
N LYS A 9 21.64 16.07 -20.73
CA LYS A 9 21.69 14.67 -21.17
C LYS A 9 21.13 13.73 -20.10
N GLU A 10 20.41 12.70 -20.54
CA GLU A 10 20.01 11.57 -19.69
C GLU A 10 21.23 10.68 -19.40
N GLU A 11 21.38 10.22 -18.16
CA GLU A 11 22.52 9.39 -17.75
C GLU A 11 22.04 8.21 -16.90
N VAL A 12 22.78 7.10 -17.00
CA VAL A 12 22.65 5.92 -16.13
C VAL A 12 24.03 5.62 -15.57
N THR A 13 24.15 5.56 -14.25
CA THR A 13 25.39 5.29 -13.52
C THR A 13 25.26 3.97 -12.77
N VAL A 14 26.22 3.07 -12.97
CA VAL A 14 26.29 1.81 -12.24
C VAL A 14 27.00 2.05 -10.90
N GLN A 15 26.28 1.86 -9.79
CA GLN A 15 26.81 2.01 -8.44
C GLN A 15 27.45 0.72 -7.91
N PRO A 16 28.29 0.77 -6.86
CA PRO A 16 28.66 -0.42 -6.10
C PRO A 16 27.43 -1.07 -5.45
N ASP A 17 27.56 -2.32 -5.00
CA ASP A 17 26.44 -3.06 -4.37
C ASP A 17 26.09 -2.54 -2.98
N ALA A 18 26.99 -1.78 -2.36
CA ALA A 18 26.75 -1.12 -1.09
C ALA A 18 27.10 0.37 -1.21
N LEU A 19 26.13 1.23 -0.92
CA LEU A 19 26.27 2.67 -0.91
C LEU A 19 25.60 3.24 0.34
N THR A 20 26.31 4.11 1.07
CA THR A 20 25.71 4.89 2.15
C THR A 20 25.06 6.14 1.57
N VAL A 21 23.76 6.27 1.75
CA VAL A 21 23.00 7.43 1.28
C VAL A 21 22.70 8.32 2.48
N ARG A 22 23.13 9.59 2.42
CA ARG A 22 22.79 10.54 3.47
C ARG A 22 21.33 10.97 3.31
N PRO A 23 20.53 11.00 4.39
CA PRO A 23 19.19 11.54 4.34
C PRO A 23 19.21 12.96 3.77
N PRO A 24 18.35 13.28 2.78
CA PRO A 24 18.25 14.64 2.27
C PRO A 24 17.73 15.59 3.36
N PRO A 25 18.14 16.87 3.36
CA PRO A 25 17.75 17.81 4.42
C PRO A 25 16.26 18.16 4.40
N SER A 26 15.61 18.11 3.24
CA SER A 26 14.19 18.44 3.08
C SER A 26 13.59 17.63 1.92
N PRO A 27 13.38 16.32 2.11
CA PRO A 27 12.63 15.52 1.14
C PRO A 27 11.18 15.99 1.11
N THR A 28 10.55 15.89 -0.06
CA THR A 28 9.11 16.03 -0.22
C THR A 28 8.38 14.99 0.63
N ARG A 29 8.87 13.74 0.63
CA ARG A 29 8.32 12.62 1.41
C ARG A 29 9.43 11.72 1.93
N THR A 30 9.29 11.25 3.15
CA THR A 30 10.07 10.11 3.67
C THR A 30 9.13 8.92 3.75
N ILE A 31 9.52 7.81 3.10
CA ILE A 31 8.73 6.58 3.01
C ILE A 31 9.48 5.49 3.75
N GLU A 32 8.80 4.84 4.70
CA GLU A 32 9.33 3.72 5.47
C GLU A 32 8.50 2.46 5.17
N PRO A 33 8.79 1.77 4.04
CA PRO A 33 7.91 0.74 3.51
C PRO A 33 7.95 -0.56 4.30
N PHE A 34 9.02 -0.80 5.08
CA PHE A 34 9.26 -2.09 5.74
C PHE A 34 9.02 -2.09 7.24
N ASN A 35 8.52 -1.00 7.84
CA ASN A 35 8.31 -0.95 9.29
C ASN A 35 7.37 -2.06 9.80
N PHE A 36 6.47 -2.57 8.95
CA PHE A 36 5.58 -3.69 9.31
C PHE A 36 6.32 -5.02 9.51
N LEU A 37 7.54 -5.17 8.97
CA LEU A 37 8.39 -6.35 9.13
C LEU A 37 9.22 -6.31 10.41
N LEU A 38 9.36 -5.14 11.03
CA LEU A 38 10.14 -4.98 12.26
C LEU A 38 9.43 -5.63 13.46
N PRO A 39 10.18 -6.18 14.45
CA PRO A 39 9.59 -6.76 15.65
C PRO A 39 8.64 -5.81 16.39
N THR A 40 7.61 -6.34 17.05
CA THR A 40 6.67 -5.56 17.88
C THR A 40 7.26 -5.06 19.20
N THR A 41 8.46 -5.51 19.57
CA THR A 41 9.16 -5.07 20.80
C THR A 41 9.77 -3.67 20.70
N ASP A 42 9.80 -3.08 19.50
CA ASP A 42 10.27 -1.70 19.32
C ASP A 42 9.22 -0.72 19.85
N SER A 43 9.53 -0.11 21.00
CA SER A 43 8.66 0.81 21.74
C SER A 43 8.23 2.08 20.97
N ASN A 44 8.72 2.27 19.74
CA ASN A 44 8.40 3.39 18.87
C ASN A 44 7.37 3.05 17.78
N PHE A 45 6.93 1.79 17.67
CA PHE A 45 5.94 1.40 16.66
C PHE A 45 4.52 1.74 17.13
N SER A 46 3.94 2.82 16.60
CA SER A 46 2.53 3.15 16.83
C SER A 46 1.65 2.33 15.88
N THR A 47 0.68 1.62 16.42
CA THR A 47 -0.39 0.99 15.63
C THR A 47 -1.50 1.97 15.27
N GLN A 48 -1.48 3.18 15.86
CA GLN A 48 -2.54 4.18 15.66
C GLN A 48 -2.66 4.56 14.20
N ASN A 49 -3.89 4.63 13.71
CA ASN A 49 -4.21 5.00 12.34
C ASN A 49 -3.57 4.08 11.29
N GLN A 50 -3.36 2.81 11.63
CA GLN A 50 -2.90 1.80 10.68
C GLN A 50 -4.01 0.78 10.42
N ALA A 51 -4.40 0.62 9.16
CA ALA A 51 -5.44 -0.30 8.74
C ALA A 51 -4.89 -1.39 7.83
N LEU A 52 -5.53 -2.55 7.86
CA LEU A 52 -5.31 -3.67 6.94
C LEU A 52 -6.57 -3.91 6.12
N ILE A 53 -6.44 -3.90 4.79
CA ILE A 53 -7.46 -4.38 3.86
C ILE A 53 -7.07 -5.78 3.36
N ILE A 54 -8.00 -6.73 3.45
CA ILE A 54 -7.85 -8.07 2.90
C ILE A 54 -8.80 -8.22 1.71
N LEU A 55 -8.23 -8.37 0.51
CA LEU A 55 -9.00 -8.60 -0.73
C LEU A 55 -9.16 -10.10 -1.04
N ASN A 56 -10.06 -10.41 -1.97
CA ASN A 56 -10.49 -11.76 -2.33
C ASN A 56 -9.47 -12.55 -3.21
N GLN A 57 -8.21 -12.67 -2.76
CA GLN A 57 -7.25 -13.63 -3.30
C GLN A 57 -6.58 -14.41 -2.16
N LYS A 58 -5.90 -15.52 -2.49
CA LYS A 58 -5.26 -16.36 -1.46
C LYS A 58 -4.22 -15.56 -0.67
N ILE A 59 -4.28 -15.67 0.66
CA ILE A 59 -3.28 -15.09 1.55
C ILE A 59 -2.01 -15.96 1.49
N ASP A 60 -0.95 -15.41 0.89
CA ASP A 60 0.35 -16.07 0.73
C ASP A 60 1.49 -15.33 1.47
N VAL A 61 1.16 -14.47 2.43
CA VAL A 61 2.10 -13.74 3.29
C VAL A 61 1.78 -13.98 4.77
N ASP A 62 2.73 -13.67 5.66
CA ASP A 62 2.51 -13.70 7.10
C ASP A 62 1.59 -12.56 7.53
N ILE A 63 0.29 -12.85 7.49
CA ILE A 63 -0.76 -11.93 7.91
C ILE A 63 -0.69 -11.63 9.42
N ILE A 64 -0.15 -12.53 10.24
CA ILE A 64 -0.17 -12.42 11.70
C ILE A 64 0.69 -11.24 12.14
N ASN A 65 1.88 -11.12 11.56
CA ASN A 65 2.75 -9.98 11.87
C ASN A 65 2.08 -8.66 11.48
N ILE A 66 1.53 -8.56 10.27
CA ILE A 66 0.84 -7.34 9.79
C ILE A 66 -0.39 -7.03 10.66
N TRP A 67 -1.16 -8.05 11.04
CA TRP A 67 -2.34 -7.91 11.89
C TRP A 67 -2.03 -7.19 13.20
N HIS A 68 -0.94 -7.58 13.88
CA HIS A 68 -0.52 -6.97 15.14
C HIS A 68 0.02 -5.54 14.99
N LYS A 69 0.25 -5.07 13.77
CA LYS A 69 0.65 -3.70 13.45
C LYS A 69 -0.56 -2.81 13.12
N CYS A 70 -1.74 -3.38 12.93
CA CYS A 70 -2.94 -2.66 12.53
C CYS A 70 -3.91 -2.50 13.69
N GLU A 71 -4.43 -1.28 13.86
CA GLU A 71 -5.55 -0.98 14.75
C GLU A 71 -6.88 -1.45 14.14
N LEU A 72 -6.99 -1.38 12.81
CA LEU A 72 -8.20 -1.68 12.08
C LEU A 72 -7.96 -2.73 11.00
N ILE A 73 -8.84 -3.72 10.90
CA ILE A 73 -8.82 -4.75 9.87
C ILE A 73 -10.18 -4.79 9.18
N VAL A 74 -10.15 -4.68 7.85
CA VAL A 74 -11.31 -4.71 6.96
C VAL A 74 -11.13 -5.81 5.92
N CYS A 75 -12.11 -6.72 5.84
CA CYS A 75 -12.22 -7.65 4.72
C CYS A 75 -13.13 -7.04 3.65
N ALA A 76 -12.67 -7.00 2.41
CA ALA A 76 -13.50 -6.63 1.27
C ALA A 76 -14.20 -7.88 0.74
N ASP A 77 -15.47 -8.01 1.07
CA ASP A 77 -16.36 -9.11 0.72
C ASP A 77 -15.69 -10.50 0.85
N GLY A 78 -15.40 -11.17 -0.27
CA GLY A 78 -14.78 -12.49 -0.31
C GLY A 78 -13.37 -12.55 0.30
N GLY A 79 -12.73 -11.41 0.60
CA GLY A 79 -11.54 -11.34 1.45
C GLY A 79 -11.73 -12.01 2.81
N ALA A 80 -12.95 -12.01 3.36
CA ALA A 80 -13.28 -12.71 4.59
C ALA A 80 -13.14 -14.24 4.46
N ASN A 81 -13.51 -14.80 3.30
CA ASN A 81 -13.29 -16.22 3.00
C ASN A 81 -11.80 -16.54 3.06
N ARG A 82 -10.96 -15.66 2.51
CA ARG A 82 -9.50 -15.85 2.46
C ARG A 82 -8.90 -15.85 3.85
N LEU A 83 -9.34 -14.93 4.70
CA LEU A 83 -8.95 -14.92 6.12
C LEU A 83 -9.42 -16.19 6.84
N PHE A 84 -10.67 -16.62 6.61
CA PHE A 84 -11.23 -17.81 7.23
C PHE A 84 -10.45 -19.07 6.86
N ASP A 85 -10.22 -19.24 5.55
CA ASP A 85 -9.54 -20.39 4.97
C ASP A 85 -8.06 -20.42 5.35
N TYR A 86 -7.41 -19.26 5.49
CA TYR A 86 -6.03 -19.18 5.98
C TYR A 86 -5.87 -19.93 7.30
N PHE A 87 -6.74 -19.71 8.29
CA PHE A 87 -6.65 -20.39 9.57
C PHE A 87 -7.11 -21.86 9.58
N ASN A 88 -7.74 -22.37 8.50
CA ASN A 88 -7.96 -23.82 8.38
C ASN A 88 -6.63 -24.57 8.15
N ASP A 89 -5.66 -23.90 7.55
CA ASP A 89 -4.36 -24.51 7.22
C ASP A 89 -3.35 -24.45 8.39
N TYR A 90 -3.68 -23.75 9.50
CA TYR A 90 -2.78 -23.55 10.65
C TYR A 90 -3.44 -23.94 11.99
N ASP A 91 -3.38 -25.24 12.34
CA ASP A 91 -3.93 -25.78 13.59
C ASP A 91 -3.42 -25.08 14.87
N SER A 92 -2.21 -24.49 14.84
CA SER A 92 -1.60 -23.81 15.99
C SER A 92 -2.11 -22.39 16.25
N LEU A 93 -2.86 -21.80 15.32
CA LEU A 93 -3.33 -20.41 15.40
C LEU A 93 -4.86 -20.38 15.46
N PRO A 94 -5.47 -20.14 16.64
CA PRO A 94 -6.92 -20.14 16.75
C PRO A 94 -7.51 -18.93 16.00
N ARG A 95 -8.31 -19.20 14.96
CA ARG A 95 -9.04 -18.19 14.15
C ARG A 95 -9.78 -17.17 15.02
N SER A 96 -10.32 -17.58 16.16
CA SER A 96 -11.08 -16.71 17.08
C SER A 96 -10.28 -15.52 17.63
N LYS A 97 -8.95 -15.50 17.49
CA LYS A 97 -8.11 -14.34 17.84
C LYS A 97 -7.97 -13.30 16.73
N TYR A 98 -8.39 -13.64 15.50
CA TYR A 98 -8.17 -12.85 14.30
C TYR A 98 -9.51 -12.54 13.64
N ILE A 99 -10.30 -11.70 14.31
CA ILE A 99 -11.63 -11.27 13.90
C ILE A 99 -11.52 -9.87 13.28
N PRO A 100 -11.87 -9.67 11.98
CA PRO A 100 -11.81 -8.36 11.37
C PRO A 100 -12.89 -7.46 11.98
N GLN A 101 -12.65 -6.15 12.10
CA GLN A 101 -13.67 -5.23 12.62
C GLN A 101 -14.81 -5.08 11.62
N TYR A 102 -14.49 -5.03 10.32
CA TYR A 102 -15.48 -4.88 9.26
C TYR A 102 -15.32 -5.94 8.17
N ILE A 103 -16.46 -6.36 7.64
CA ILE A 103 -16.59 -7.08 6.37
C ILE A 103 -17.53 -6.22 5.52
N VAL A 104 -17.06 -5.74 4.37
CA VAL A 104 -17.82 -4.78 3.55
C VAL A 104 -17.76 -5.15 2.08
N GLY A 105 -18.86 -4.95 1.36
CA GLY A 105 -18.95 -5.16 -0.09
C GLY A 105 -20.39 -5.36 -0.50
N ASP A 106 -20.61 -5.77 -1.75
CA ASP A 106 -21.94 -6.23 -2.19
C ASP A 106 -22.32 -7.62 -1.65
N LEU A 107 -21.38 -8.28 -0.97
CA LEU A 107 -21.51 -9.57 -0.29
C LEU A 107 -21.84 -10.73 -1.25
N ASP A 108 -21.45 -10.60 -2.52
CA ASP A 108 -21.72 -11.62 -3.55
C ASP A 108 -20.72 -12.78 -3.52
N SER A 109 -19.53 -12.55 -2.94
CA SER A 109 -18.44 -13.51 -2.90
C SER A 109 -18.23 -14.14 -1.53
N ILE A 110 -18.56 -13.48 -0.42
CA ILE A 110 -18.48 -14.06 0.91
C ILE A 110 -19.42 -15.27 1.05
N ARG A 111 -18.91 -16.35 1.64
CA ARG A 111 -19.75 -17.54 1.88
C ARG A 111 -20.68 -17.32 3.08
N PRO A 112 -21.91 -17.85 3.07
CA PRO A 112 -22.83 -17.70 4.20
C PRO A 112 -22.25 -18.17 5.54
N ASP A 113 -21.58 -19.32 5.57
CA ASP A 113 -20.97 -19.89 6.78
C ASP A 113 -19.85 -19.00 7.34
N VAL A 114 -19.09 -18.33 6.46
CA VAL A 114 -18.02 -17.41 6.83
C VAL A 114 -18.58 -16.10 7.38
N SER A 115 -19.61 -15.56 6.72
CA SER A 115 -20.32 -14.36 7.19
C SER A 115 -20.92 -14.59 8.58
N ASP A 116 -21.66 -15.69 8.75
CA ASP A 116 -22.27 -16.08 10.02
C ASP A 116 -21.23 -16.25 11.13
N TYR A 117 -20.10 -16.92 10.83
CA TYR A 117 -19.02 -17.09 11.79
C TYR A 117 -18.50 -15.73 12.27
N TYR A 118 -18.04 -14.85 11.37
CA TYR A 118 -17.42 -13.59 11.78
C TYR A 118 -18.42 -12.64 12.43
N SER A 119 -19.65 -12.59 11.93
CA SER A 119 -20.73 -11.83 12.57
C SER A 119 -20.98 -12.30 14.00
N SER A 120 -21.03 -13.62 14.24
CA SER A 120 -21.18 -14.19 15.59
C SER A 120 -20.00 -13.88 16.53
N GLN A 121 -18.82 -13.59 15.99
CA GLN A 121 -17.63 -13.21 16.75
C GLN A 121 -17.49 -11.68 16.93
N GLY A 122 -18.41 -10.89 16.37
CA GLY A 122 -18.47 -9.43 16.55
C GLY A 122 -17.97 -8.60 15.36
N SER A 123 -17.64 -9.21 14.22
CA SER A 123 -17.39 -8.44 12.99
C SER A 123 -18.65 -7.73 12.55
N ARG A 124 -18.52 -6.46 12.15
CA ARG A 124 -19.62 -5.70 11.53
C ARG A 124 -19.65 -5.99 10.04
N VAL A 125 -20.69 -6.67 9.58
CA VAL A 125 -20.92 -6.97 8.16
C VAL A 125 -21.80 -5.87 7.58
N ILE A 126 -21.28 -5.13 6.60
CA ILE A 126 -21.97 -3.97 6.00
C ILE A 126 -22.19 -4.23 4.51
N LEU A 127 -23.45 -4.39 4.11
CA LEU A 127 -23.84 -4.54 2.71
C LEU A 127 -23.77 -3.17 2.00
N GLN A 128 -23.17 -3.14 0.81
CA GLN A 128 -23.14 -2.00 -0.11
C GLN A 128 -23.31 -2.53 -1.54
N SER A 129 -24.55 -2.58 -2.05
CA SER A 129 -24.92 -3.22 -3.32
C SER A 129 -24.53 -2.42 -4.57
N SER A 130 -24.09 -1.18 -4.41
CA SER A 130 -23.80 -0.30 -5.54
C SER A 130 -22.75 -0.90 -6.47
N GLN A 131 -23.09 -0.90 -7.76
CA GLN A 131 -22.26 -1.39 -8.86
C GLN A 131 -21.36 -0.30 -9.46
N PHE A 132 -21.42 0.92 -8.92
CA PHE A 132 -20.58 2.06 -9.33
C PHE A 132 -19.24 2.12 -8.58
N SER A 133 -19.07 1.30 -7.53
CA SER A 133 -17.83 1.18 -6.75
C SER A 133 -17.59 -0.30 -6.45
N ASN A 134 -16.32 -0.72 -6.40
CA ASN A 134 -16.01 -2.10 -6.04
C ASN A 134 -15.68 -2.23 -4.55
N ASP A 135 -15.47 -3.46 -4.08
CA ASP A 135 -15.27 -3.74 -2.65
C ASP A 135 -13.97 -3.14 -2.09
N PHE A 136 -12.98 -2.88 -2.94
CA PHE A 136 -11.79 -2.15 -2.52
C PHE A 136 -12.14 -0.69 -2.20
N ASP A 137 -12.89 -0.02 -3.07
CA ASP A 137 -13.31 1.36 -2.85
C ASP A 137 -14.20 1.46 -1.60
N LYS A 138 -15.15 0.52 -1.43
CA LYS A 138 -16.02 0.41 -0.24
C LYS A 138 -15.21 0.19 1.05
N ALA A 139 -14.15 -0.62 1.00
CA ALA A 139 -13.24 -0.82 2.13
C ALA A 139 -12.44 0.44 2.49
N ILE A 140 -11.98 1.21 1.50
CA ILE A 140 -11.29 2.49 1.73
C ILE A 140 -12.23 3.49 2.43
N VAL A 141 -13.46 3.64 1.95
CA VAL A 141 -14.47 4.52 2.56
C VAL A 141 -14.80 4.08 3.99
N THR A 142 -14.91 2.77 4.23
CA THR A 142 -15.13 2.21 5.58
C THR A 142 -14.02 2.61 6.56
N ILE A 143 -12.75 2.56 6.11
CA ILE A 143 -11.60 2.98 6.90
C ILE A 143 -11.65 4.48 7.19
N GLN A 144 -11.93 5.29 6.17
CA GLN A 144 -12.05 6.74 6.30
C GLN A 144 -13.13 7.13 7.33
N LEU A 145 -14.31 6.53 7.21
CA LEU A 145 -15.41 6.70 8.14
C LEU A 145 -15.05 6.26 9.57
N HIS A 146 -14.43 5.10 9.74
CA HIS A 146 -14.05 4.59 11.05
C HIS A 146 -13.16 5.60 11.80
N TYR A 147 -12.11 6.10 11.16
CA TYR A 147 -11.20 7.05 11.81
C TYR A 147 -11.83 8.43 12.01
N ALA A 148 -12.62 8.93 11.06
CA ALA A 148 -13.26 10.24 11.20
C ALA A 148 -14.34 10.25 12.30
N LEU A 149 -15.20 9.24 12.34
CA LEU A 149 -16.23 9.11 13.38
C LEU A 149 -15.62 8.79 14.75
N GLY A 150 -14.52 8.03 14.78
CA GLY A 150 -13.80 7.71 16.01
C GLY A 150 -13.30 8.95 16.77
N GLN A 151 -12.91 10.03 16.06
CA GLN A 151 -12.56 11.32 16.69
C GLN A 151 -13.73 11.93 17.46
N GLU A 152 -14.96 11.67 17.04
CA GLU A 152 -16.20 12.12 17.71
C GLU A 152 -16.76 11.07 18.68
N GLN A 153 -16.02 9.99 18.99
CA GLN A 153 -16.49 8.84 19.76
C GLN A 153 -17.76 8.20 19.18
N LYS A 154 -17.88 8.22 17.85
CA LYS A 154 -18.98 7.62 17.09
C LYS A 154 -18.49 6.42 16.30
N SER A 155 -19.42 5.55 15.94
CA SER A 155 -19.22 4.46 14.98
C SER A 155 -20.04 4.72 13.73
N ILE A 156 -19.69 4.01 12.64
CA ILE A 156 -20.56 3.93 11.46
C ILE A 156 -21.96 3.49 11.94
N PRO A 157 -23.07 4.12 11.52
CA PRO A 157 -24.43 3.70 11.90
C PRO A 157 -24.75 2.27 11.44
N ASP A 158 -25.60 1.56 12.19
CA ASP A 158 -26.04 0.20 11.82
C ASP A 158 -27.09 0.19 10.71
N ASP A 159 -27.76 1.33 10.49
CA ASP A 159 -28.84 1.54 9.51
C ASP A 159 -28.38 2.36 8.28
N VAL A 160 -27.08 2.31 7.97
CA VAL A 160 -26.54 2.91 6.74
C VAL A 160 -27.22 2.27 5.52
N ASN A 161 -27.54 3.08 4.51
CA ASN A 161 -28.21 2.59 3.31
C ASN A 161 -27.39 1.48 2.62
N ASP A 162 -28.06 0.36 2.32
CA ASP A 162 -27.45 -0.85 1.77
C ASP A 162 -26.89 -0.71 0.34
N ASP A 163 -27.16 0.38 -0.39
CA ASP A 163 -26.67 0.58 -1.75
C ASP A 163 -25.33 1.32 -1.77
N ASP A 164 -25.32 2.60 -1.42
CA ASP A 164 -24.15 3.49 -1.43
C ASP A 164 -24.00 4.33 -0.15
N GLY A 165 -24.67 3.93 0.94
CA GLY A 165 -24.77 4.71 2.16
C GLY A 165 -23.43 5.04 2.83
N LEU A 166 -22.40 4.20 2.70
CA LEU A 166 -21.06 4.52 3.21
C LEU A 166 -20.45 5.71 2.46
N SER A 167 -20.57 5.73 1.14
CA SER A 167 -20.06 6.82 0.31
C SER A 167 -20.79 8.12 0.61
N VAL A 168 -22.12 8.08 0.68
CA VAL A 168 -22.95 9.25 1.04
C VAL A 168 -22.56 9.80 2.41
N LEU A 169 -22.44 8.93 3.41
CA LEU A 169 -22.05 9.33 4.76
C LEU A 169 -20.66 9.96 4.80
N TRP A 170 -19.72 9.45 4.00
CA TRP A 170 -18.37 9.98 3.94
C TRP A 170 -18.35 11.38 3.31
N ASP A 171 -19.09 11.60 2.23
CA ASP A 171 -19.21 12.90 1.59
C ASP A 171 -19.81 13.94 2.55
N GLU A 172 -20.87 13.58 3.28
CA GLU A 172 -21.47 14.44 4.31
C GLU A 172 -20.48 14.83 5.42
N LEU A 173 -19.66 13.87 5.89
CA LEU A 173 -18.64 14.14 6.91
C LEU A 173 -17.49 15.00 6.38
N LEU A 174 -17.05 14.78 5.14
CA LEU A 174 -16.03 15.60 4.50
C LEU A 174 -16.47 17.05 4.37
N GLU A 175 -17.72 17.30 3.95
CA GLU A 175 -18.29 18.64 3.90
C GLU A 175 -18.33 19.28 5.28
N LYS A 176 -18.81 18.54 6.29
CA LYS A 176 -18.89 19.02 7.68
C LYS A 176 -17.51 19.38 8.26
N ASN A 177 -16.49 18.56 7.98
CA ASN A 177 -15.13 18.75 8.48
C ASN A 177 -14.28 19.67 7.60
N LYS A 178 -14.88 20.37 6.62
CA LYS A 178 -14.17 21.26 5.69
C LYS A 178 -13.00 20.58 4.96
N GLY A 179 -13.13 19.29 4.68
CA GLY A 179 -12.11 18.48 4.03
C GLY A 179 -10.93 18.07 4.93
N GLU A 180 -10.96 18.31 6.24
CA GLU A 180 -9.96 17.78 7.16
C GLU A 180 -10.18 16.28 7.39
N ALA A 181 -9.14 15.48 7.13
CA ALA A 181 -9.18 14.03 7.28
C ALA A 181 -7.96 13.50 8.03
N VAL A 182 -8.16 12.45 8.83
CA VAL A 182 -7.11 11.80 9.64
C VAL A 182 -6.09 11.13 8.71
N LYS A 183 -4.79 11.27 9.01
CA LYS A 183 -3.74 10.55 8.28
C LYS A 183 -3.77 9.07 8.65
N VAL A 184 -3.91 8.19 7.67
CA VAL A 184 -4.04 6.74 7.86
C VAL A 184 -3.06 6.00 6.94
N LYS A 185 -2.33 5.03 7.50
CA LYS A 185 -1.52 4.08 6.74
C LYS A 185 -2.34 2.82 6.46
N ILE A 186 -2.44 2.41 5.21
CA ILE A 186 -3.26 1.28 4.78
C ILE A 186 -2.37 0.23 4.13
N PHE A 187 -2.30 -0.93 4.77
CA PHE A 187 -1.71 -2.12 4.17
C PHE A 187 -2.79 -2.85 3.38
N VAL A 188 -2.54 -3.09 2.10
CA VAL A 188 -3.48 -3.80 1.23
C VAL A 188 -2.89 -5.14 0.86
N MET A 189 -3.57 -6.21 1.26
CA MET A 189 -3.21 -7.58 0.88
C MET A 189 -4.09 -8.07 -0.25
N ASN A 190 -3.53 -8.94 -1.09
CA ASN A 190 -4.26 -9.70 -2.11
C ASN A 190 -4.87 -8.84 -3.24
N GLY A 191 -4.39 -7.60 -3.43
CA GLY A 191 -4.84 -6.73 -4.54
C GLY A 191 -4.09 -6.92 -5.86
N ILE A 192 -2.98 -7.64 -5.85
CA ILE A 192 -2.05 -7.75 -6.99
C ILE A 192 -1.73 -9.23 -7.25
N GLY A 193 -1.77 -9.63 -8.52
CA GLY A 193 -1.31 -10.96 -8.97
C GLY A 193 -2.42 -11.97 -9.31
N GLY A 194 -3.68 -11.66 -9.01
CA GLY A 194 -4.84 -12.43 -9.45
C GLY A 194 -5.36 -11.98 -10.83
N ARG A 195 -6.65 -11.65 -10.91
CA ARG A 195 -7.26 -11.09 -12.12
C ARG A 195 -6.51 -9.82 -12.54
N PHE A 196 -6.15 -9.74 -13.81
CA PHE A 196 -5.32 -8.65 -14.32
C PHE A 196 -6.05 -7.29 -14.25
N ASP A 197 -7.34 -7.26 -14.60
CA ASP A 197 -8.17 -6.06 -14.49
C ASP A 197 -8.24 -5.51 -13.06
N GLN A 198 -8.37 -6.38 -12.06
CA GLN A 198 -8.33 -5.98 -10.64
C GLN A 198 -6.96 -5.48 -10.23
N THR A 199 -5.88 -6.11 -10.72
CA THR A 199 -4.52 -5.62 -10.49
C THR A 199 -4.35 -4.19 -11.04
N ILE A 200 -4.86 -3.92 -12.24
CA ILE A 200 -4.84 -2.58 -12.84
C ILE A 200 -5.69 -1.59 -12.05
N HIS A 201 -6.88 -1.99 -11.56
CA HIS A 201 -7.69 -1.16 -10.66
C HIS A 201 -6.91 -0.79 -9.40
N SER A 202 -6.31 -1.76 -8.72
CA SER A 202 -5.50 -1.53 -7.52
C SER A 202 -4.35 -0.55 -7.76
N ILE A 203 -3.65 -0.67 -8.89
CA ILE A 203 -2.62 0.31 -9.28
C ILE A 203 -3.24 1.68 -9.57
N SER A 204 -4.36 1.75 -10.28
CA SER A 204 -5.08 3.01 -10.55
C SER A 204 -5.43 3.74 -9.25
N GLN A 205 -5.85 3.00 -8.22
CA GLN A 205 -6.19 3.56 -6.91
C GLN A 205 -5.00 4.17 -6.17
N LEU A 206 -3.76 3.69 -6.38
CA LEU A 206 -2.57 4.37 -5.85
C LEU A 206 -2.50 5.82 -6.36
N TYR A 207 -2.73 6.02 -7.65
CA TYR A 207 -2.69 7.34 -8.29
C TYR A 207 -3.89 8.21 -7.92
N ILE A 208 -5.10 7.64 -7.92
CA ILE A 208 -6.33 8.38 -7.62
C ILE A 208 -6.29 8.85 -6.16
N LEU A 209 -6.09 7.94 -5.22
CA LEU A 209 -6.12 8.25 -3.79
C LEU A 209 -4.99 9.17 -3.35
N ALA A 210 -3.80 9.10 -3.96
CA ALA A 210 -2.74 10.07 -3.69
C ALA A 210 -3.13 11.52 -4.03
N ARG A 211 -4.05 11.71 -4.99
CA ARG A 211 -4.53 13.03 -5.43
C ARG A 211 -5.80 13.46 -4.71
N THR A 212 -6.74 12.54 -4.49
CA THR A 212 -8.06 12.84 -3.90
C THR A 212 -8.07 12.72 -2.39
N CYS A 213 -7.20 11.89 -1.81
CA CYS A 213 -7.14 11.58 -0.39
C CYS A 213 -5.67 11.55 0.11
N PRO A 214 -4.95 12.69 0.08
CA PRO A 214 -3.51 12.74 0.39
C PRO A 214 -3.15 12.40 1.86
N ASN A 215 -4.17 12.26 2.71
CA ASN A 215 -4.07 11.76 4.08
C ASN A 215 -3.93 10.22 4.13
N LEU A 216 -4.22 9.50 3.06
CA LEU A 216 -4.06 8.05 3.00
C LEU A 216 -2.67 7.69 2.45
N ASP A 217 -2.00 6.74 3.09
CA ASP A 217 -0.70 6.20 2.69
C ASP A 217 -0.84 4.69 2.43
N LEU A 218 -0.88 4.29 1.16
CA LEU A 218 -1.20 2.92 0.74
C LEU A 218 0.06 2.13 0.40
N LEU A 219 0.15 0.92 0.96
CA LEU A 219 1.19 -0.05 0.66
C LEU A 219 0.54 -1.39 0.32
N TYR A 220 0.70 -1.84 -0.92
CA TYR A 220 0.32 -3.19 -1.32
C TYR A 220 1.41 -4.16 -0.88
N ILE A 221 1.01 -5.18 -0.14
CA ILE A 221 1.88 -6.27 0.29
C ILE A 221 1.51 -7.51 -0.50
N THR A 222 2.46 -8.02 -1.26
CA THR A 222 2.34 -9.28 -1.99
C THR A 222 3.38 -10.27 -1.45
N ARG A 223 3.30 -11.52 -1.91
CA ARG A 223 4.30 -12.55 -1.56
C ARG A 223 5.73 -12.17 -1.93
N LYS A 224 5.90 -11.39 -3.00
CA LYS A 224 7.21 -11.13 -3.60
C LYS A 224 7.64 -9.69 -3.51
N ASP A 225 6.72 -8.76 -3.28
CA ASP A 225 6.98 -7.34 -3.42
C ASP A 225 6.12 -6.53 -2.44
N VAL A 226 6.67 -5.41 -1.98
CA VAL A 226 5.89 -4.25 -1.50
C VAL A 226 5.80 -3.23 -2.61
N ILE A 227 4.59 -2.76 -2.89
CA ILE A 227 4.27 -1.82 -3.98
C ILE A 227 3.62 -0.58 -3.40
N PHE A 228 4.15 0.59 -3.73
CA PHE A 228 3.71 1.88 -3.22
C PHE A 228 3.96 2.98 -4.25
N LEU A 229 3.48 4.19 -3.97
CA LEU A 229 3.66 5.35 -4.84
C LEU A 229 4.87 6.18 -4.39
N ILE A 230 5.71 6.56 -5.35
CA ILE A 230 6.68 7.64 -5.21
C ILE A 230 5.97 8.92 -5.66
N HIS A 231 5.89 9.90 -4.78
CA HIS A 231 5.20 11.15 -5.08
C HIS A 231 6.05 12.07 -5.95
N ARG A 232 5.43 13.01 -6.67
CA ARG A 232 6.15 14.11 -7.32
C ARG A 232 7.08 14.84 -6.35
N GLY A 233 8.34 14.99 -6.74
CA GLY A 233 9.40 15.63 -5.97
C GLY A 233 10.42 14.64 -5.40
N LEU A 234 11.20 15.09 -4.42
CA LEU A 234 12.28 14.30 -3.82
C LEU A 234 11.75 13.38 -2.73
N ASN A 235 11.83 12.07 -2.95
CA ASN A 235 11.42 11.06 -1.98
C ASN A 235 12.66 10.42 -1.37
N TYR A 236 12.64 10.21 -0.06
CA TYR A 236 13.64 9.42 0.66
C TYR A 236 13.01 8.13 1.15
N ILE A 237 13.48 7.00 0.65
CA ILE A 237 13.04 5.68 1.07
C ILE A 237 14.01 5.24 2.16
N LYS A 238 13.51 5.07 3.37
CA LYS A 238 14.30 4.78 4.56
C LYS A 238 13.97 3.38 5.09
N PHE A 239 15.00 2.68 5.54
CA PHE A 239 14.88 1.39 6.23
C PHE A 239 16.12 1.15 7.09
N ASP A 240 16.01 0.33 8.14
CA ASP A 240 17.14 0.12 9.06
C ASP A 240 18.29 -0.64 8.40
N SER A 241 17.96 -1.65 7.60
CA SER A 241 18.90 -2.44 6.80
C SER A 241 18.15 -3.19 5.71
N ARG A 242 18.82 -3.52 4.61
CA ARG A 242 18.29 -4.42 3.58
C ARG A 242 17.93 -5.80 4.10
N GLU A 243 18.57 -6.24 5.18
CA GLU A 243 18.32 -7.55 5.83
C GLU A 243 16.90 -7.66 6.39
N VAL A 244 16.21 -6.53 6.64
CA VAL A 244 14.82 -6.52 7.13
C VAL A 244 13.86 -7.14 6.11
N PHE A 245 14.17 -7.03 4.81
CA PHE A 245 13.28 -7.45 3.73
C PHE A 245 13.96 -8.33 2.67
N HIS A 246 15.26 -8.58 2.80
CA HIS A 246 16.02 -9.40 1.86
C HIS A 246 16.94 -10.37 2.60
N LYS A 247 16.61 -11.66 2.55
CA LYS A 247 17.47 -12.75 3.01
C LYS A 247 18.44 -13.13 1.90
N ALA A 248 19.68 -12.67 2.03
CA ALA A 248 20.75 -13.01 1.11
C ALA A 248 20.91 -14.54 1.00
N ARG A 249 20.90 -15.04 -0.23
CA ARG A 249 21.09 -16.44 -0.63
C ARG A 249 22.56 -16.81 -0.85
N GLY A 250 23.45 -15.81 -0.77
CA GLY A 250 24.89 -15.98 -0.95
C GLY A 250 25.28 -15.85 -2.42
N GLY A 251 26.19 -14.91 -2.70
CA GLY A 251 26.66 -14.57 -4.05
C GLY A 251 27.05 -13.10 -4.11
N ASP A 252 28.06 -12.77 -4.91
CA ASP A 252 28.42 -11.37 -5.18
C ASP A 252 27.26 -10.72 -5.98
N GLY A 253 26.81 -9.52 -5.59
CA GLY A 253 25.67 -8.85 -6.21
C GLY A 253 24.27 -9.29 -5.76
N ASP A 254 24.15 -10.06 -4.67
CA ASP A 254 22.85 -10.46 -4.11
C ASP A 254 22.21 -9.35 -3.25
N ILE A 255 21.72 -8.32 -3.95
CA ILE A 255 21.04 -7.16 -3.37
C ILE A 255 19.55 -7.12 -3.77
N PRO A 256 18.67 -6.44 -3.00
CA PRO A 256 17.24 -6.50 -3.23
C PRO A 256 16.86 -5.86 -4.57
N ALA A 257 16.01 -6.53 -5.35
CA ALA A 257 15.51 -6.01 -6.63
C ALA A 257 14.40 -4.98 -6.43
N CYS A 258 14.27 -4.04 -7.37
CA CYS A 258 13.22 -3.04 -7.39
C CYS A 258 12.89 -2.57 -8.82
N GLY A 259 11.80 -1.82 -8.96
CA GLY A 259 11.40 -1.18 -10.20
C GLY A 259 10.71 0.16 -9.99
N LEU A 260 10.81 1.03 -11.00
CA LEU A 260 10.09 2.31 -11.10
C LEU A 260 9.22 2.26 -12.36
N LEU A 261 7.91 2.23 -12.17
CA LEU A 261 6.90 1.84 -13.15
C LEU A 261 5.97 3.03 -13.46
N PRO A 262 6.09 3.67 -14.65
CA PRO A 262 5.35 4.87 -15.03
C PRO A 262 3.92 4.55 -15.47
N LEU A 263 3.13 3.94 -14.59
CA LEU A 263 1.77 3.45 -14.88
C LEU A 263 0.69 4.54 -14.86
N GLY A 264 1.08 5.80 -14.68
CA GLY A 264 0.20 6.97 -14.76
C GLY A 264 0.03 7.48 -16.20
N ASN A 265 -0.65 8.61 -16.34
CA ASN A 265 -0.96 9.20 -17.65
C ASN A 265 0.18 10.07 -18.24
N ASN A 266 1.26 10.30 -17.49
CA ASN A 266 2.31 11.25 -17.83
C ASN A 266 3.68 10.59 -17.89
N GLU A 267 4.54 11.05 -18.80
CA GLU A 267 5.99 10.74 -18.77
C GLU A 267 6.59 11.26 -17.45
N VAL A 268 7.45 10.47 -16.82
CA VAL A 268 8.11 10.81 -15.57
C VAL A 268 9.61 10.96 -15.79
N VAL A 269 10.18 12.11 -15.40
CA VAL A 269 11.62 12.34 -15.38
C VAL A 269 12.14 11.96 -13.99
N LEU A 270 13.09 11.03 -13.95
CA LEU A 270 13.64 10.44 -12.74
C LEU A 270 15.09 10.87 -12.51
N SER A 271 15.43 11.18 -11.27
CA SER A 271 16.81 11.19 -10.79
C SER A 271 16.91 10.39 -9.49
N THR A 272 17.81 9.43 -9.41
CA THR A 272 17.93 8.53 -8.25
C THR A 272 19.31 8.58 -7.65
N TYR A 273 19.41 8.25 -6.37
CA TYR A 273 20.69 8.05 -5.71
C TYR A 273 20.57 6.93 -4.68
N GLY A 274 21.38 5.89 -4.83
CA GLY A 274 21.34 4.68 -4.00
C GLY A 274 20.72 3.45 -4.66
N LEU A 275 20.35 3.53 -5.94
CA LEU A 275 20.02 2.35 -6.73
C LEU A 275 21.27 1.84 -7.47
N LYS A 276 21.28 0.55 -7.83
CA LYS A 276 22.38 -0.08 -8.56
C LYS A 276 22.59 0.56 -9.92
N TYR A 277 21.49 0.85 -10.61
CA TYR A 277 21.47 1.63 -11.84
C TYR A 277 20.82 2.96 -11.53
N ASP A 278 21.60 3.88 -10.97
CA ASP A 278 21.15 5.22 -10.71
C ASP A 278 20.94 5.98 -12.02
N VAL A 279 19.94 6.85 -12.05
CA VAL A 279 19.62 7.63 -13.24
C VAL A 279 19.66 9.12 -12.95
N THR A 280 19.97 9.93 -13.96
CA THR A 280 19.93 11.40 -13.88
C THR A 280 19.08 11.95 -15.01
N ARG A 281 17.99 12.65 -14.66
CA ARG A 281 17.03 13.26 -15.60
C ARG A 281 16.50 12.28 -16.66
N TRP A 282 16.34 11.03 -16.27
CA TRP A 282 16.01 9.94 -17.18
C TRP A 282 14.50 9.86 -17.39
N ARG A 283 14.08 9.84 -18.66
CA ARG A 283 12.67 9.85 -19.05
C ARG A 283 12.10 8.44 -19.03
N SER A 284 11.06 8.24 -18.23
CA SER A 284 10.36 6.97 -18.04
C SER A 284 8.92 7.09 -18.56
N ASP A 285 8.51 6.13 -19.38
CA ASP A 285 7.16 6.07 -19.96
C ASP A 285 6.81 4.62 -20.34
N MET A 286 5.53 4.24 -20.29
CA MET A 286 5.08 2.88 -20.58
C MET A 286 5.32 2.43 -22.03
N LEU A 287 5.35 3.37 -22.98
CA LEU A 287 5.70 3.11 -24.39
C LEU A 287 7.20 3.32 -24.66
N GLY A 288 7.95 3.73 -23.64
CA GLY A 288 9.37 4.05 -23.73
C GLY A 288 10.21 3.18 -22.79
N LYS A 289 10.92 3.85 -21.90
CA LYS A 289 11.86 3.21 -20.99
C LYS A 289 11.19 3.02 -19.64
N VAL A 290 11.41 1.85 -19.03
CA VAL A 290 10.93 1.54 -17.68
C VAL A 290 12.09 0.94 -16.88
N SER A 291 12.33 1.43 -15.67
CA SER A 291 13.37 0.88 -14.80
C SER A 291 12.83 -0.40 -14.15
N THR A 292 13.12 -1.54 -14.78
CA THR A 292 12.80 -2.88 -14.26
C THR A 292 14.10 -3.65 -14.02
N SER A 293 14.08 -4.59 -13.08
CA SER A 293 15.29 -5.32 -12.65
C SER A 293 16.42 -4.38 -12.22
N ASN A 294 16.06 -3.27 -11.55
CA ASN A 294 17.02 -2.46 -10.81
C ASN A 294 17.23 -3.07 -9.42
N TYR A 295 18.17 -2.54 -8.64
CA TYR A 295 18.48 -3.06 -7.32
C TYR A 295 18.80 -1.95 -6.33
N ILE A 296 18.75 -2.26 -5.05
CA ILE A 296 18.98 -1.31 -3.96
C ILE A 296 20.42 -1.44 -3.45
N SER A 297 21.27 -0.48 -3.85
CA SER A 297 22.63 -0.33 -3.34
C SER A 297 22.67 0.34 -1.97
N GLY A 298 21.72 1.24 -1.70
CA GLY A 298 21.53 1.93 -0.43
C GLY A 298 21.44 0.97 0.75
N VAL A 299 22.34 1.09 1.72
CA VAL A 299 22.39 0.15 2.86
C VAL A 299 21.28 0.38 3.89
N ASP A 300 20.85 1.64 4.04
CA ASP A 300 19.87 2.15 5.02
C ASP A 300 18.87 3.16 4.39
N GLY A 301 18.95 3.35 3.07
CA GLY A 301 18.02 4.17 2.33
C GLY A 301 18.53 4.56 0.95
N PHE A 302 17.64 5.17 0.16
CA PHE A 302 17.94 5.73 -1.16
C PHE A 302 16.96 6.86 -1.48
N THR A 303 17.29 7.69 -2.48
CA THR A 303 16.41 8.78 -2.92
C THR A 303 15.92 8.59 -4.35
N VAL A 304 14.69 9.02 -4.59
CA VAL A 304 14.08 9.10 -5.92
C VAL A 304 13.45 10.48 -6.06
N ASP A 305 13.98 11.31 -6.95
CA ASP A 305 13.36 12.55 -7.41
C ASP A 305 12.57 12.28 -8.69
N ALA A 306 11.27 12.52 -8.67
CA ALA A 306 10.36 12.23 -9.77
C ALA A 306 9.57 13.48 -10.17
N SER A 307 9.48 13.77 -11.47
CA SER A 307 8.74 14.95 -11.96
C SER A 307 7.22 14.84 -11.82
N ASP A 308 6.70 13.63 -11.68
CA ASP A 308 5.31 13.27 -11.41
C ASP A 308 5.27 11.97 -10.59
N ASP A 309 4.10 11.58 -10.10
CA ASP A 309 3.92 10.36 -9.32
C ASP A 309 4.27 9.11 -10.16
N ILE A 310 4.93 8.13 -9.54
CA ILE A 310 5.33 6.88 -10.18
C ILE A 310 5.22 5.69 -9.22
N VAL A 311 4.80 4.52 -9.70
CA VAL A 311 4.75 3.32 -8.86
C VAL A 311 6.16 2.78 -8.65
N MET A 312 6.46 2.38 -7.41
CA MET A 312 7.66 1.63 -7.08
C MET A 312 7.28 0.26 -6.51
N ASN A 313 7.94 -0.79 -6.97
CA ASN A 313 7.95 -2.08 -6.29
C ASN A 313 9.35 -2.35 -5.72
N ILE A 314 9.39 -2.98 -4.55
CA ILE A 314 10.62 -3.53 -3.97
C ILE A 314 10.37 -4.98 -3.64
N ALA A 315 11.25 -5.85 -4.13
CA ALA A 315 11.19 -7.27 -3.87
C ALA A 315 11.46 -7.57 -2.39
N ILE A 316 10.72 -8.53 -1.86
CA ILE A 316 10.84 -9.04 -0.51
C ILE A 316 11.17 -10.52 -0.55
N THR A 317 12.19 -10.92 0.20
CA THR A 317 12.55 -12.32 0.44
C THR A 317 12.69 -12.54 1.94
N LEU A 318 11.59 -12.96 2.57
CA LEU A 318 11.52 -13.33 3.99
C LEU A 318 11.69 -14.82 4.20
#